data_AF-A0A1R3IRR2-F1
#
_entry.id   AF-A0A1R3IRR2-F1
#
_cell.length_a   1.000
_cell.length_b   1.000
_cell.length_c   1.000
_cell.angle_alpha   90.00
_cell.angle_beta   90.00
_cell.angle_gamma   90.00
#
_symmetry.space_group_name_H-M   'P 1'
#
loop_
_entity.id
_entity.type
_entity.pdbx_description
1 polymer ?
#
loop_
_entity_poly.entity_id
_entity_poly.type
_entity_poly.pdbx_seq_one_letter_code
_entity_poly.pdbx_strand_id
1 'polypeptide(L)'
;MDSMMMMTQKLRDSVTFLPLKDIRFANQPLQGHTWFMSSRNDTHEEGEVQYQQFPSESSKGRLLCFKGRSTHDGSWNYYALAWPEALPSNATLMKGLTFISNNHYDYHNIWHGLSALYPFVAWHRRNNCETPTRWILYHWGELRFSMANYLNTLMEATFGQVPYIERFEEIEDDDQPFCFEKAVVMRHNEGGMSRERRMEVYDLIRCKFRRYCNVSLERKTPNDIGMTLLLRTGPRSFKNDSAVIGIFQKECKKVQGCRLLVAYSSNLTICEQVKLMSLTDILVSPHGAQLTNLFLMDRNSSVLEFFPKGWLESAGVGQYVFQWMSSWSGMKHRGTWRDPDGEICPYPDKSGNRWSDDLKRTSLLRPNIENGVKLA
;
A
#
# COMPACT_ATOMS: atom_id res chain seq x y z
N MET A 1 50.24 1.54 14.95
CA MET A 1 49.03 2.35 15.15
C MET A 1 48.74 3.18 13.90
N ASP A 2 49.76 3.85 13.32
CA ASP A 2 49.64 4.69 12.11
C ASP A 2 49.13 4.00 10.85
N SER A 3 49.54 2.75 10.58
CA SER A 3 49.08 1.99 9.40
C SER A 3 47.57 1.72 9.42
N MET A 4 47.01 1.45 10.60
CA MET A 4 45.58 1.18 10.76
C MET A 4 44.75 2.46 10.60
N MET A 5 45.21 3.58 11.17
CA MET A 5 44.57 4.88 10.98
C MET A 5 44.62 5.32 9.51
N MET A 6 45.73 5.09 8.82
CA MET A 6 45.87 5.41 7.39
C MET A 6 44.97 4.52 6.52
N MET A 7 44.82 3.23 6.84
CA MET A 7 43.86 2.36 6.16
C MET A 7 42.42 2.79 6.40
N THR A 8 42.05 3.13 7.63
CA THR A 8 40.72 3.66 7.95
C THR A 8 40.43 4.92 7.14
N GLN A 9 41.39 5.87 7.07
CA GLN A 9 41.20 7.09 6.28
C GLN A 9 41.02 6.79 4.79
N LYS A 10 41.83 5.91 4.21
CA LYS A 10 41.67 5.48 2.80
C LYS A 10 40.31 4.84 2.54
N LEU A 11 39.81 4.04 3.48
CA LEU A 11 38.48 3.44 3.37
C LEU A 11 37.39 4.51 3.39
N ARG A 12 37.50 5.52 4.26
CA ARG A 12 36.58 6.67 4.29
C ARG A 12 36.58 7.43 2.98
N ASP A 13 37.77 7.77 2.47
CA ASP A 13 37.94 8.53 1.22
C ASP A 13 37.47 7.75 -0.01
N SER A 14 37.42 6.41 0.08
CA SER A 14 36.93 5.54 -1.00
C SER A 14 35.40 5.43 -1.08
N VAL A 15 34.65 5.96 -0.10
CA VAL A 15 33.18 5.87 -0.10
C VAL A 15 32.62 6.68 -1.27
N THR A 16 32.04 5.97 -2.24
CA THR A 16 31.46 6.58 -3.44
C THR A 16 29.95 6.72 -3.28
N PHE A 17 29.44 7.94 -3.40
CA PHE A 17 28.02 8.24 -3.42
C PHE A 17 27.47 8.13 -4.85
N LEU A 18 26.39 7.36 -4.99
CA LEU A 18 25.67 7.15 -6.25
C LEU A 18 24.31 7.85 -6.19
N PRO A 19 23.77 8.36 -7.31
CA PRO A 19 22.43 8.94 -7.34
C PRO A 19 21.39 7.93 -6.86
N LEU A 20 20.50 8.38 -5.99
CA LEU A 20 19.41 7.57 -5.45
C LEU A 20 18.39 7.25 -6.54
N LYS A 21 18.08 8.23 -7.39
CA LYS A 21 17.26 8.09 -8.61
C LYS A 21 18.16 7.98 -9.84
N ASP A 22 18.17 6.80 -10.45
CA ASP A 22 18.83 6.56 -11.72
C ASP A 22 17.93 7.01 -12.89
N ILE A 23 18.29 8.15 -13.47
CA ILE A 23 17.54 8.78 -14.56
C ILE A 23 17.43 7.90 -15.82
N ARG A 24 18.35 6.95 -16.01
CA ARG A 24 18.34 6.03 -17.16
C ARG A 24 17.12 5.10 -17.13
N PHE A 25 16.63 4.78 -15.94
CA PHE A 25 15.49 3.89 -15.73
C PHE A 25 14.20 4.64 -15.40
N ALA A 26 14.21 5.97 -15.40
CA ALA A 26 13.08 6.76 -14.90
C ALA A 26 11.81 6.63 -15.74
N ASN A 27 11.95 6.32 -17.03
CA ASN A 27 10.82 6.11 -17.93
C ASN A 27 10.33 4.64 -17.96
N GLN A 28 10.97 3.73 -17.22
CA GLN A 28 10.61 2.31 -17.16
C GLN A 28 10.65 1.77 -15.71
N PRO A 29 9.93 2.38 -14.75
CA PRO A 29 10.07 2.08 -13.33
C PRO A 29 9.62 0.66 -12.91
N LEU A 30 9.04 -0.12 -13.82
CA LEU A 30 8.46 -1.45 -13.57
C LEU A 30 9.10 -2.60 -14.37
N GLN A 31 10.10 -2.33 -15.23
CA GLN A 31 10.71 -3.35 -16.10
C GLN A 31 12.03 -3.88 -15.53
N GLY A 32 11.96 -4.73 -14.49
CA GLY A 32 13.11 -5.51 -13.97
C GLY A 32 14.25 -4.70 -13.32
N HIS A 33 14.31 -3.39 -13.56
CA HIS A 33 15.22 -2.44 -12.95
C HIS A 33 14.38 -1.36 -12.28
N THR A 34 14.67 -1.09 -11.01
CA THR A 34 14.12 0.07 -10.31
C THR A 34 15.14 1.19 -10.35
N TRP A 35 14.66 2.39 -10.66
CA TRP A 35 15.44 3.63 -10.59
C TRP A 35 16.03 3.90 -9.20
N PHE A 36 15.47 3.32 -8.14
CA PHE A 36 15.80 3.64 -6.76
C PHE A 36 16.88 2.69 -6.26
N MET A 37 18.07 3.22 -6.01
CA MET A 37 19.26 2.42 -5.70
C MET A 37 19.52 1.34 -6.76
N SER A 38 19.50 1.72 -8.04
CA SER A 38 19.54 0.81 -9.20
C SER A 38 20.78 -0.08 -9.25
N SER A 39 21.89 0.31 -8.60
CA SER A 39 23.12 -0.47 -8.56
C SER A 39 23.09 -1.65 -7.57
N ARG A 40 21.96 -1.87 -6.89
CA ARG A 40 21.77 -2.89 -5.87
C ARG A 40 20.65 -3.84 -6.25
N ASN A 41 20.87 -5.12 -5.99
CA ASN A 41 19.85 -6.15 -6.11
C ASN A 41 19.13 -6.33 -4.78
N ASP A 42 17.87 -6.71 -4.86
CA ASP A 42 17.10 -7.10 -3.67
C ASP A 42 17.41 -8.52 -3.26
N THR A 43 17.29 -8.78 -1.97
CA THR A 43 17.12 -10.13 -1.46
C THR A 43 15.79 -10.65 -1.97
N HIS A 44 15.83 -11.81 -2.61
CA HIS A 44 14.65 -12.49 -3.13
C HIS A 44 14.58 -13.89 -2.53
N GLU A 45 13.46 -14.17 -1.87
CA GLU A 45 13.09 -15.50 -1.41
C GLU A 45 11.74 -15.86 -1.99
N GLU A 46 11.56 -17.13 -2.33
CA GLU A 46 10.37 -17.60 -3.03
C GLU A 46 9.10 -17.27 -2.26
N GLY A 47 8.20 -16.52 -2.90
CA GLY A 47 6.91 -16.16 -2.34
C GLY A 47 6.95 -15.09 -1.24
N GLU A 48 8.11 -14.52 -0.92
CA GLU A 48 8.29 -13.48 0.09
C GLU A 48 8.43 -12.08 -0.53
N VAL A 49 8.48 -11.07 0.35
CA VAL A 49 8.74 -9.68 -0.02
C VAL A 49 10.18 -9.49 -0.51
N GLN A 50 10.37 -8.65 -1.52
CA GLN A 50 11.68 -8.23 -2.01
C GLN A 50 12.17 -7.00 -1.24
N TYR A 51 13.38 -7.06 -0.67
CA TYR A 51 13.93 -6.01 0.17
C TYR A 51 15.44 -5.96 0.11
N GLN A 52 16.02 -4.85 0.57
CA GLN A 52 17.46 -4.77 0.86
C GLN A 52 17.67 -4.58 2.35
N GLN A 53 18.70 -5.19 2.90
CA GLN A 53 19.04 -5.05 4.32
C GLN A 53 20.52 -4.69 4.49
N PHE A 54 20.76 -3.78 5.42
CA PHE A 54 22.09 -3.29 5.76
C PHE A 54 22.25 -3.22 7.29
N PRO A 55 23.37 -3.66 7.84
CA PRO A 55 24.37 -4.50 7.20
C PRO A 55 23.80 -5.88 6.83
N SER A 56 24.39 -6.54 5.85
CA SER A 56 24.10 -7.93 5.47
C SER A 56 25.31 -8.57 4.77
N GLU A 57 25.26 -9.88 4.54
CA GLU A 57 26.24 -10.59 3.71
C GLU A 57 26.37 -9.95 2.31
N SER A 58 25.25 -9.56 1.70
CA SER A 58 25.22 -8.89 0.39
C SER A 58 25.88 -7.50 0.39
N SER A 59 25.86 -6.82 1.54
CA SER A 59 26.58 -5.57 1.73
C SER A 59 28.01 -5.79 2.25
N LYS A 60 28.41 -7.04 2.53
CA LYS A 60 29.68 -7.39 3.19
C LYS A 60 29.82 -6.68 4.54
N GLY A 61 28.75 -6.59 5.32
CA GLY A 61 28.77 -5.91 6.63
C GLY A 61 28.77 -4.37 6.56
N ARG A 62 28.73 -3.77 5.37
CA ARG A 62 28.69 -2.30 5.22
C ARG A 62 27.30 -1.74 5.56
N LEU A 63 27.30 -0.57 6.18
CA LEU A 63 26.13 0.23 6.48
C LEU A 63 25.67 1.00 5.25
N LEU A 64 24.37 1.29 5.20
CA LEU A 64 23.79 2.19 4.19
C LEU A 64 23.96 3.63 4.67
N CYS A 65 24.45 4.49 3.79
CA CYS A 65 24.54 5.92 4.02
C CYS A 65 23.78 6.69 2.94
N PHE A 66 23.12 7.79 3.32
CA PHE A 66 22.48 8.74 2.41
C PHE A 66 23.12 10.12 2.51
N LYS A 67 22.99 10.89 1.44
CA LYS A 67 23.39 12.30 1.35
C LYS A 67 22.37 13.04 0.47
N GLY A 68 22.15 14.32 0.74
CA GLY A 68 21.14 15.13 0.05
C GLY A 68 19.75 15.03 0.69
N ARG A 69 19.00 16.13 0.55
CA ARG A 69 17.67 16.32 1.18
C ARG A 69 16.60 16.85 0.21
N SER A 70 16.78 16.63 -1.08
CA SER A 70 15.90 17.14 -2.12
C SER A 70 14.48 16.55 -2.00
N THR A 71 13.50 17.43 -1.96
CA THR A 71 12.06 17.11 -1.97
C THR A 71 11.41 17.33 -3.34
N HIS A 72 12.17 17.78 -4.34
CA HIS A 72 11.66 18.17 -5.67
C HIS A 72 12.37 17.48 -6.83
N ASP A 73 13.63 17.07 -6.65
CA ASP A 73 14.38 16.30 -7.64
C ASP A 73 15.13 15.15 -6.97
N GLY A 74 14.62 13.94 -7.12
CA GLY A 74 15.21 12.75 -6.51
C GLY A 74 16.60 12.37 -7.03
N SER A 75 17.07 12.98 -8.13
CA SER A 75 18.45 12.79 -8.62
C SER A 75 19.50 13.50 -7.76
N TRP A 76 19.07 14.44 -6.91
CA TRP A 76 19.94 15.18 -5.97
C TRP A 76 20.03 14.52 -4.59
N ASN A 77 19.43 13.35 -4.44
CA ASN A 77 19.63 12.49 -3.28
C ASN A 77 20.57 11.36 -3.68
N TYR A 78 21.42 10.92 -2.76
CA TYR A 78 22.48 9.96 -3.03
C TYR A 78 22.55 8.87 -1.96
N TYR A 79 23.11 7.73 -2.32
CA TYR A 79 23.42 6.65 -1.39
C TYR A 79 24.83 6.10 -1.56
N ALA A 80 25.38 5.57 -0.48
CA ALA A 80 26.67 4.90 -0.45
C ALA A 80 26.64 3.73 0.54
N LEU A 81 27.67 2.87 0.46
CA LEU A 81 27.92 1.84 1.47
C LEU A 81 29.27 2.10 2.14
N ALA A 82 29.29 2.12 3.47
CA ALA A 82 30.50 2.37 4.25
C ALA A 82 30.71 1.30 5.32
N TRP A 83 31.96 1.03 5.69
CA TRP A 83 32.26 0.15 6.81
C TRP A 83 31.93 0.85 8.14
N PRO A 84 31.42 0.14 9.17
CA PRO A 84 31.10 0.74 10.46
C PRO A 84 32.27 1.53 11.09
N GLU A 85 33.50 1.05 10.91
CA GLU A 85 34.72 1.66 11.45
C GLU A 85 35.27 2.80 10.58
N ALA A 86 34.77 2.92 9.35
CA ALA A 86 35.25 3.86 8.32
C ALA A 86 34.08 4.58 7.62
N LEU A 87 33.18 5.17 8.41
CA LEU A 87 32.13 6.06 7.91
C LEU A 87 32.73 7.32 7.25
N PRO A 88 32.05 7.93 6.25
CA PRO A 88 32.48 9.18 5.67
C PRO A 88 32.79 10.24 6.73
N SER A 89 33.78 11.09 6.47
CA SER A 89 34.07 12.25 7.32
C SER A 89 32.78 13.04 7.55
N ASN A 90 32.56 13.53 8.78
CA ASN A 90 31.36 14.26 9.25
C ASN A 90 30.02 13.48 9.23
N ALA A 91 30.01 12.18 8.88
CA ALA A 91 28.78 11.41 8.85
C ALA A 91 28.17 11.19 10.24
N THR A 92 26.85 11.29 10.33
CA THR A 92 26.09 10.95 11.54
C THR A 92 25.61 9.50 11.46
N LEU A 93 25.90 8.72 12.51
CA LEU A 93 25.40 7.35 12.64
C LEU A 93 24.05 7.33 13.36
N MET A 94 22.99 6.96 12.63
CA MET A 94 21.63 6.83 13.11
C MET A 94 21.42 5.43 13.72
N LYS A 95 21.33 5.36 15.05
CA LYS A 95 21.16 4.10 15.80
C LYS A 95 19.77 3.49 15.67
N GLY A 96 19.62 2.18 15.79
CA GLY A 96 18.36 1.45 15.68
C GLY A 96 17.94 1.13 14.24
N LEU A 97 16.82 0.43 14.12
CA LEU A 97 16.28 -0.04 12.83
C LEU A 97 15.60 1.10 12.07
N THR A 98 16.01 1.30 10.82
CA THR A 98 15.46 2.31 9.92
C THR A 98 14.72 1.64 8.76
N PHE A 99 13.44 1.95 8.59
CA PHE A 99 12.67 1.53 7.42
C PHE A 99 12.71 2.61 6.35
N ILE A 100 13.03 2.22 5.11
CA ILE A 100 13.24 3.15 3.99
C ILE A 100 12.35 2.72 2.84
N SER A 101 11.27 3.47 2.63
CA SER A 101 10.28 3.19 1.59
C SER A 101 10.54 4.08 0.39
N ASN A 102 10.55 3.51 -0.82
CA ASN A 102 10.40 4.28 -2.05
C ASN A 102 9.09 3.89 -2.75
N ASN A 103 8.21 4.87 -2.93
CA ASN A 103 6.93 4.71 -3.59
C ASN A 103 6.94 5.36 -4.99
N HIS A 104 6.30 4.72 -5.95
CA HIS A 104 6.09 5.29 -7.29
C HIS A 104 4.85 6.21 -7.33
N TYR A 105 3.88 5.99 -6.46
CA TYR A 105 2.61 6.71 -6.51
C TYR A 105 2.61 7.90 -5.55
N ASP A 106 2.14 7.73 -4.33
CA ASP A 106 2.17 8.74 -3.27
C ASP A 106 1.78 8.08 -1.92
N TYR A 107 2.06 8.76 -0.80
CA TYR A 107 1.70 8.28 0.55
C TYR A 107 0.41 8.90 1.12
N HIS A 108 -0.30 9.75 0.37
CA HIS A 108 -1.54 10.40 0.82
C HIS A 108 -2.80 9.67 0.36
N ASN A 109 -2.72 8.93 -0.74
CA ASN A 109 -3.70 7.98 -1.21
C ASN A 109 -3.55 6.68 -0.41
N ILE A 110 -4.67 6.23 0.15
CA ILE A 110 -4.70 5.10 1.08
C ILE A 110 -4.22 3.80 0.41
N TRP A 111 -4.63 3.53 -0.83
CA TRP A 111 -4.22 2.34 -1.56
C TRP A 111 -2.73 2.38 -1.92
N HIS A 112 -2.29 3.51 -2.46
CA HIS A 112 -0.90 3.70 -2.88
C HIS A 112 0.07 3.55 -1.72
N GLY A 113 -0.21 4.22 -0.60
CA GLY A 113 0.64 4.12 0.57
C GLY A 113 0.51 2.77 1.29
N LEU A 114 -0.67 2.12 1.30
CA LEU A 114 -0.80 0.75 1.80
C LEU A 114 0.11 -0.20 1.02
N SER A 115 0.08 -0.16 -0.31
CA SER A 115 0.90 -1.00 -1.18
C SER A 115 2.41 -0.75 -0.98
N ALA A 116 2.81 0.48 -0.62
CA ALA A 116 4.21 0.83 -0.32
C ALA A 116 4.68 0.40 1.08
N LEU A 117 3.78 0.35 2.07
CA LEU A 117 4.13 0.08 3.46
C LEU A 117 3.85 -1.37 3.89
N TYR A 118 2.94 -2.06 3.21
CA TYR A 118 2.62 -3.46 3.42
C TYR A 118 3.85 -4.39 3.38
N PRO A 119 4.81 -4.24 2.44
CA PRO A 119 6.10 -4.94 2.45
C PRO A 119 6.83 -4.95 3.80
N PHE A 120 6.79 -3.85 4.55
CA PHE A 120 7.43 -3.77 5.87
C PHE A 120 6.71 -4.60 6.92
N VAL A 121 5.38 -4.71 6.84
CA VAL A 121 4.61 -5.57 7.74
C VAL A 121 4.92 -7.04 7.48
N ALA A 122 5.10 -7.41 6.20
CA ALA A 122 5.55 -8.74 5.81
C ALA A 122 6.93 -9.07 6.40
N TRP A 123 7.88 -8.14 6.24
CA TRP A 123 9.23 -8.27 6.78
C TRP A 123 9.23 -8.36 8.32
N HIS A 124 8.48 -7.49 8.99
CA HIS A 124 8.32 -7.47 10.45
C HIS A 124 7.84 -8.81 11.00
N ARG A 125 6.77 -9.38 10.43
CA ARG A 125 6.22 -10.68 10.84
C ARG A 125 7.28 -11.78 10.78
N ARG A 126 8.14 -11.76 9.76
CA ARG A 126 9.18 -12.76 9.54
C ARG A 126 10.40 -12.57 10.44
N ASN A 127 10.74 -11.33 10.77
CA ASN A 127 11.92 -10.97 11.54
C ASN A 127 11.56 -10.73 13.01
N ASN A 128 10.98 -11.73 13.67
CA ASN A 128 10.67 -11.71 15.11
C ASN A 128 9.91 -10.46 15.59
N CYS A 129 9.03 -9.91 14.76
CA CYS A 129 8.28 -8.70 15.05
C CYS A 129 9.17 -7.48 15.38
N GLU A 130 10.34 -7.38 14.75
CA GLU A 130 11.21 -6.20 14.89
C GLU A 130 10.51 -4.91 14.42
N THR A 131 10.56 -3.86 15.23
CA THR A 131 9.93 -2.57 14.95
C THR A 131 10.97 -1.51 14.59
N PRO A 132 10.66 -0.61 13.64
CA PRO A 132 11.59 0.45 13.25
C PRO A 132 11.62 1.55 14.30
N THR A 133 12.81 2.10 14.58
CA THR A 133 12.96 3.35 15.34
C THR A 133 12.53 4.56 14.50
N ARG A 134 12.71 4.48 13.18
CA ARG A 134 12.38 5.56 12.25
C ARG A 134 12.02 5.07 10.86
N TRP A 135 11.32 5.92 10.13
CA TRP A 135 10.94 5.73 8.74
C TRP A 135 11.51 6.86 7.89
N ILE A 136 12.00 6.53 6.70
CA ILE A 136 12.35 7.49 5.66
C ILE A 136 11.49 7.17 4.45
N LEU A 137 10.80 8.19 3.94
CA LEU A 137 9.86 8.03 2.83
C LEU A 137 10.39 8.77 1.61
N TYR A 138 10.43 8.06 0.49
CA TYR A 138 10.78 8.60 -0.81
C TYR A 138 9.64 8.41 -1.80
N HIS A 139 9.41 9.43 -2.61
CA HIS A 139 8.55 9.35 -3.78
C HIS A 139 9.36 9.79 -4.98
N TRP A 140 9.60 8.88 -5.93
CA TRP A 140 10.49 9.13 -7.09
C TRP A 140 11.91 9.57 -6.69
N GLY A 141 12.40 9.04 -5.56
CA GLY A 141 13.69 9.44 -4.98
C GLY A 141 13.68 10.77 -4.24
N GLU A 142 12.55 11.49 -4.17
CA GLU A 142 12.41 12.75 -3.44
C GLU A 142 11.91 12.49 -2.01
N LEU A 143 12.46 13.21 -1.04
CA LEU A 143 12.05 13.04 0.36
C LEU A 143 10.58 13.45 0.58
N ARG A 144 9.92 12.70 1.46
CA ARG A 144 8.56 12.97 1.94
C ARG A 144 8.54 12.89 3.46
N PHE A 145 7.86 13.86 4.07
CA PHE A 145 7.85 14.03 5.54
C PHE A 145 6.49 13.76 6.17
N SER A 146 5.56 13.22 5.38
CA SER A 146 4.20 12.89 5.82
C SER A 146 3.61 11.77 4.97
N MET A 147 2.63 11.11 5.55
CA MET A 147 1.72 10.19 4.89
C MET A 147 0.28 10.47 5.36
N ALA A 148 -0.71 9.88 4.70
CA ALA A 148 -2.11 10.00 5.08
C ALA A 148 -2.31 9.65 6.56
N ASN A 149 -3.20 10.39 7.25
CA ASN A 149 -3.55 10.09 8.64
C ASN A 149 -3.98 8.62 8.82
N TYR A 150 -4.74 8.09 7.86
CA TYR A 150 -5.13 6.68 7.85
C TYR A 150 -3.91 5.73 7.91
N LEU A 151 -2.86 6.01 7.13
CA LEU A 151 -1.67 5.16 7.10
C LEU A 151 -0.84 5.30 8.37
N ASN A 152 -0.74 6.51 8.94
CA ASN A 152 -0.13 6.71 10.25
C ASN A 152 -0.80 5.82 11.31
N THR A 153 -2.14 5.87 11.40
CA THR A 153 -2.91 5.07 12.36
C THR A 153 -2.78 3.57 12.08
N LEU A 154 -2.76 3.15 10.80
CA LEU A 154 -2.57 1.75 10.42
C LEU A 154 -1.20 1.21 10.85
N MET A 155 -0.14 1.99 10.61
CA MET A 155 1.22 1.61 11.00
C MET A 155 1.39 1.65 12.51
N GLU A 156 0.80 2.64 13.20
CA GLU A 156 0.78 2.71 14.66
C GLU A 156 0.14 1.46 15.27
N ALA A 157 -1.04 1.07 14.78
CA ALA A 157 -1.70 -0.14 15.23
C ALA A 157 -0.89 -1.41 14.97
N THR A 158 -0.18 -1.46 13.84
CA THR A 158 0.59 -2.63 13.41
C THR A 158 1.87 -2.79 14.24
N PHE A 159 2.63 -1.70 14.37
CA PHE A 159 3.96 -1.68 15.01
C PHE A 159 3.92 -1.31 16.50
N GLY A 160 2.77 -0.87 17.01
CA GLY A 160 2.55 -0.53 18.42
C GLY A 160 3.08 0.85 18.84
N GLN A 161 3.52 1.68 17.89
CA GLN A 161 4.05 3.01 18.15
C GLN A 161 3.80 3.94 16.97
N VAL A 162 3.62 5.23 17.24
CA VAL A 162 3.44 6.25 16.19
C VAL A 162 4.66 6.24 15.27
N PRO A 163 4.49 6.13 13.94
CA PRO A 163 5.62 6.19 13.01
C PRO A 163 6.36 7.52 13.12
N TYR A 164 7.64 7.46 13.50
CA TYR A 164 8.52 8.62 13.40
C TYR A 164 9.06 8.72 11.97
N ILE A 165 8.59 9.74 11.23
CA ILE A 165 9.09 10.04 9.88
C ILE A 165 10.26 10.99 10.01
N GLU A 166 11.45 10.52 9.65
CA GLU A 166 12.69 11.28 9.71
C GLU A 166 12.65 12.46 8.74
N ARG A 167 13.00 13.63 9.27
CA ARG A 167 13.00 14.92 8.55
C ARG A 167 14.38 15.52 8.42
N PHE A 168 15.37 14.94 9.10
CA PHE A 168 16.75 15.37 9.07
C PHE A 168 16.92 16.82 9.57
N GLU A 169 16.06 17.31 10.47
CA GLU A 169 16.03 18.72 10.90
C GLU A 169 17.31 19.18 11.62
N GLU A 170 18.05 18.26 12.23
CA GLU A 170 19.29 18.54 12.97
C GLU A 170 20.52 18.74 12.06
N ILE A 171 20.32 18.78 10.75
CA ILE A 171 21.39 18.79 9.75
C ILE A 171 21.48 20.15 9.12
N GLU A 172 22.63 20.79 9.32
CA GLU A 172 22.90 22.15 8.86
C GLU A 172 23.37 22.19 7.41
N ASP A 173 24.00 21.11 6.92
CA ASP A 173 24.59 21.01 5.58
C ASP A 173 23.97 19.85 4.78
N ASP A 174 23.43 20.14 3.60
CA ASP A 174 22.84 19.15 2.69
C ASP A 174 23.89 18.13 2.19
N ASP A 175 25.18 18.44 2.30
CA ASP A 175 26.30 17.54 1.98
C ASP A 175 26.73 16.63 3.13
N GLN A 176 26.18 16.79 4.34
CA GLN A 176 26.47 15.90 5.46
C GLN A 176 25.83 14.51 5.23
N PRO A 177 26.58 13.39 5.35
CA PRO A 177 25.99 12.06 5.21
C PRO A 177 25.34 11.50 6.48
N PHE A 178 24.29 10.68 6.31
CA PHE A 178 23.63 9.93 7.38
C PHE A 178 23.77 8.44 7.12
N CYS A 179 24.41 7.73 8.02
CA CYS A 179 24.58 6.28 7.94
C CYS A 179 23.68 5.58 8.96
N PHE A 180 23.13 4.43 8.62
CA PHE A 180 22.18 3.71 9.47
C PHE A 180 22.82 2.48 10.09
N GLU A 181 22.70 2.33 11.43
CA GLU A 181 23.15 1.12 12.13
C GLU A 181 22.48 -0.13 11.58
N LYS A 182 21.17 -0.06 11.34
CA LYS A 182 20.40 -1.08 10.64
C LYS A 182 19.37 -0.43 9.72
N ALA A 183 19.28 -0.88 8.48
CA ALA A 183 18.31 -0.39 7.50
C ALA A 183 17.66 -1.53 6.72
N VAL A 184 16.35 -1.38 6.46
CA VAL A 184 15.58 -2.21 5.53
C VAL A 184 14.97 -1.29 4.48
N VAL A 185 15.27 -1.57 3.21
CA VAL A 185 14.79 -0.79 2.07
C VAL A 185 13.74 -1.59 1.31
N MET A 186 12.58 -0.98 1.08
CA MET A 186 11.52 -1.53 0.23
C MET A 186 11.29 -0.59 -0.94
N ARG A 187 11.46 -1.13 -2.14
CA ARG A 187 11.29 -0.42 -3.42
C ARG A 187 10.33 -1.13 -4.37
N HIS A 188 9.70 -2.20 -3.88
CA HIS A 188 8.71 -3.02 -4.56
C HIS A 188 7.48 -3.16 -3.65
N ASN A 189 6.33 -3.40 -4.28
CA ASN A 189 5.08 -3.65 -3.59
C ASN A 189 4.89 -5.14 -3.30
N GLU A 190 3.70 -5.52 -2.83
CA GLU A 190 3.33 -6.90 -2.51
C GLU A 190 3.18 -7.81 -3.74
N GLY A 191 3.36 -7.30 -4.97
CA GLY A 191 3.18 -8.02 -6.24
C GLY A 191 4.09 -9.24 -6.43
N GLY A 192 5.26 -9.28 -5.79
CA GLY A 192 6.17 -10.44 -5.83
C GLY A 192 5.82 -11.57 -4.85
N MET A 193 4.95 -11.33 -3.88
CA MET A 193 4.65 -12.29 -2.82
C MET A 193 3.71 -13.40 -3.28
N SER A 194 3.82 -14.59 -2.67
CA SER A 194 2.83 -15.64 -2.81
C SER A 194 1.48 -15.22 -2.21
N ARG A 195 0.40 -15.85 -2.67
CA ARG A 195 -0.95 -15.52 -2.19
C ARG A 195 -1.10 -15.83 -0.70
N GLU A 196 -0.53 -16.94 -0.25
CA GLU A 196 -0.54 -17.43 1.12
C GLU A 196 0.11 -16.40 2.04
N ARG A 197 1.31 -15.93 1.68
CA ARG A 197 2.03 -14.91 2.45
C ARG A 197 1.29 -13.58 2.48
N ARG A 198 0.64 -13.18 1.39
CA ARG A 198 -0.20 -11.98 1.41
C ARG A 198 -1.37 -12.13 2.40
N MET A 199 -2.05 -13.27 2.37
CA MET A 199 -3.19 -13.49 3.28
C MET A 199 -2.75 -13.47 4.75
N GLU A 200 -1.59 -14.03 5.09
CA GLU A 200 -1.02 -13.98 6.45
C GLU A 200 -0.75 -12.56 6.93
N VAL A 201 -0.21 -11.69 6.06
CA VAL A 201 0.07 -10.30 6.41
C VAL A 201 -1.21 -9.49 6.55
N TYR A 202 -2.19 -9.67 5.65
CA TYR A 202 -3.50 -9.01 5.81
C TYR A 202 -4.22 -9.46 7.07
N ASP A 203 -4.10 -10.73 7.46
CA ASP A 203 -4.64 -11.22 8.74
C ASP A 203 -3.98 -10.55 9.94
N LEU A 204 -2.65 -10.39 9.92
CA LEU A 204 -1.91 -9.69 10.97
C LEU A 204 -2.39 -8.23 11.08
N ILE A 205 -2.45 -7.52 9.95
CA ILE A 205 -2.92 -6.13 9.90
C ILE A 205 -4.35 -6.04 10.44
N ARG A 206 -5.26 -6.90 9.96
CA ARG A 206 -6.66 -6.94 10.41
C ARG A 206 -6.76 -7.17 11.92
N CYS A 207 -6.01 -8.14 12.45
CA CYS A 207 -5.99 -8.47 13.88
C CYS A 207 -5.51 -7.27 14.71
N LYS A 208 -4.37 -6.68 14.33
CA LYS A 208 -3.78 -5.51 15.00
C LYS A 208 -4.72 -4.31 14.97
N PHE A 209 -5.34 -4.03 13.82
CA PHE A 209 -6.19 -2.85 13.69
C PHE A 209 -7.53 -2.99 14.42
N ARG A 210 -8.11 -4.19 14.43
CA ARG A 210 -9.29 -4.50 15.28
C ARG A 210 -8.98 -4.34 16.75
N ARG A 211 -7.82 -4.84 17.21
CA ARG A 211 -7.37 -4.68 18.59
C ARG A 211 -7.17 -3.21 18.95
N TYR A 212 -6.49 -2.44 18.10
CA TYR A 212 -6.29 -1.00 18.30
C TYR A 212 -7.61 -0.25 18.45
N CYS A 213 -8.62 -0.62 17.66
CA CYS A 213 -9.94 -0.02 17.68
C CYS A 213 -10.94 -0.67 18.67
N ASN A 214 -10.49 -1.55 19.58
CA ASN A 214 -11.33 -2.26 20.55
C ASN A 214 -12.55 -2.97 19.92
N VAL A 215 -12.37 -3.53 18.72
CA VAL A 215 -13.40 -4.30 18.04
C VAL A 215 -13.40 -5.74 18.57
N SER A 216 -14.57 -6.21 19.00
CA SER A 216 -14.71 -7.60 19.48
C SER A 216 -14.31 -8.60 18.39
N LEU A 217 -13.57 -9.63 18.79
CA LEU A 217 -13.19 -10.75 17.93
C LEU A 217 -14.23 -11.87 17.96
N GLU A 218 -15.27 -11.75 18.80
CA GLU A 218 -16.35 -12.73 18.85
C GLU A 218 -17.12 -12.72 17.53
N ARG A 219 -17.21 -13.90 16.91
CA ARG A 219 -17.97 -14.07 15.67
C ARG A 219 -19.42 -13.72 15.94
N LYS A 220 -20.04 -13.08 14.95
CA LYS A 220 -21.50 -12.98 14.87
C LYS A 220 -22.13 -14.36 15.03
N THR A 221 -23.37 -14.38 15.49
CA THR A 221 -24.23 -15.56 15.44
C THR A 221 -24.12 -16.21 14.04
N PRO A 222 -23.93 -17.54 13.93
CA PRO A 222 -23.63 -18.21 12.66
C PRO A 222 -24.62 -17.96 11.51
N ASN A 223 -25.81 -17.43 11.82
CA ASN A 223 -26.89 -17.19 10.88
C ASN A 223 -27.06 -15.70 10.49
N ASP A 224 -26.29 -14.77 11.05
CA ASP A 224 -26.39 -13.35 10.72
C ASP A 224 -25.48 -12.98 9.54
N ILE A 225 -26.06 -12.47 8.45
CA ILE A 225 -25.34 -12.00 7.25
C ILE A 225 -25.34 -10.47 7.25
N GLY A 226 -24.19 -9.85 7.43
CA GLY A 226 -24.02 -8.40 7.33
C GLY A 226 -23.78 -7.96 5.89
N MET A 227 -24.77 -7.31 5.27
CA MET A 227 -24.60 -6.65 3.99
C MET A 227 -24.36 -5.16 4.23
N THR A 228 -23.28 -4.60 3.68
CA THR A 228 -22.97 -3.17 3.77
C THR A 228 -22.99 -2.54 2.39
N LEU A 229 -23.85 -1.55 2.21
CA LEU A 229 -23.79 -0.62 1.08
C LEU A 229 -22.95 0.59 1.49
N LEU A 230 -21.67 0.58 1.10
CA LEU A 230 -20.73 1.67 1.37
C LEU A 230 -20.82 2.70 0.24
N LEU A 231 -21.53 3.78 0.52
CA LEU A 231 -21.74 4.89 -0.38
C LEU A 231 -20.57 5.88 -0.30
N ARG A 232 -20.48 6.72 -1.34
CA ARG A 232 -19.49 7.78 -1.46
C ARG A 232 -20.16 9.05 -1.96
N THR A 233 -19.56 10.19 -1.64
CA THR A 233 -19.91 11.49 -2.21
C THR A 233 -18.95 11.86 -3.34
N GLY A 234 -19.37 12.79 -4.19
CA GLY A 234 -18.56 13.31 -5.28
C GLY A 234 -18.43 12.34 -6.46
N PRO A 235 -17.31 12.37 -7.20
CA PRO A 235 -17.17 11.61 -8.45
C PRO A 235 -17.44 10.12 -8.26
N ARG A 236 -18.25 9.51 -9.14
CA ARG A 236 -18.62 8.08 -9.09
C ARG A 236 -19.56 7.72 -7.93
N SER A 237 -20.26 8.68 -7.31
CA SER A 237 -21.40 8.38 -6.42
C SER A 237 -22.59 7.85 -7.24
N PHE A 238 -23.60 7.26 -6.61
CA PHE A 238 -24.85 7.03 -7.34
C PHE A 238 -25.59 8.35 -7.53
N LYS A 239 -26.33 8.50 -8.65
CA LYS A 239 -27.23 9.65 -8.89
C LYS A 239 -28.46 9.60 -7.98
N ASN A 240 -28.88 8.40 -7.58
CA ASN A 240 -30.03 8.18 -6.72
C ASN A 240 -29.73 7.09 -5.68
N ASP A 241 -29.09 7.49 -4.57
CA ASP A 241 -28.75 6.57 -3.48
C ASP A 241 -29.99 5.88 -2.92
N SER A 242 -31.12 6.59 -2.76
CA SER A 242 -32.38 6.04 -2.23
C SER A 242 -32.91 4.87 -3.06
N ALA A 243 -32.82 4.95 -4.39
CA ALA A 243 -33.22 3.87 -5.28
C ALA A 243 -32.32 2.63 -5.12
N VAL A 244 -30.99 2.85 -5.07
CA VAL A 244 -30.01 1.78 -4.88
C VAL A 244 -30.18 1.10 -3.51
N ILE A 245 -30.34 1.88 -2.45
CA ILE A 245 -30.64 1.39 -1.10
C ILE A 245 -31.90 0.52 -1.13
N GLY A 246 -32.97 0.98 -1.78
CA GLY A 246 -34.23 0.24 -1.90
C GLY A 246 -34.07 -1.13 -2.58
N ILE A 247 -33.24 -1.21 -3.64
CA ILE A 247 -32.91 -2.46 -4.33
C ILE A 247 -32.24 -3.44 -3.37
N PHE A 248 -31.14 -3.03 -2.72
CA PHE A 248 -30.39 -3.91 -1.82
C PHE A 248 -31.17 -4.27 -0.56
N GLN A 249 -32.02 -3.38 -0.07
CA GLN A 249 -32.91 -3.68 1.05
C GLN A 249 -33.94 -4.76 0.67
N LYS A 250 -34.50 -4.69 -0.55
CA LYS A 250 -35.42 -5.70 -1.07
C LYS A 250 -34.73 -7.05 -1.25
N GLU A 251 -33.51 -7.07 -1.79
CA GLU A 251 -32.76 -8.33 -1.98
C GLU A 251 -32.32 -8.94 -0.64
N CYS A 252 -31.83 -8.14 0.31
CA CYS A 252 -31.45 -8.61 1.63
C CYS A 252 -32.63 -9.23 2.39
N LYS A 253 -33.84 -8.64 2.30
CA LYS A 253 -35.06 -9.20 2.91
C LYS A 253 -35.45 -10.59 2.42
N LYS A 254 -34.97 -11.03 1.24
CA LYS A 254 -35.23 -12.38 0.72
C LYS A 254 -34.36 -13.46 1.38
N VAL A 255 -33.30 -13.07 2.09
CA VAL A 255 -32.33 -13.97 2.70
C VAL A 255 -32.48 -13.91 4.22
N GLN A 256 -32.83 -15.04 4.83
CA GLN A 256 -32.95 -15.14 6.28
C GLN A 256 -31.63 -14.74 6.97
N GLY A 257 -31.72 -13.90 8.00
CA GLY A 257 -30.56 -13.43 8.76
C GLY A 257 -29.77 -12.30 8.10
N CYS A 258 -30.13 -11.86 6.89
CA CYS A 258 -29.49 -10.71 6.25
C CYS A 258 -29.89 -9.39 6.92
N ARG A 259 -28.88 -8.57 7.23
CA ARG A 259 -29.03 -7.21 7.76
C ARG A 259 -28.26 -6.25 6.86
N LEU A 260 -28.98 -5.29 6.28
CA LEU A 260 -28.39 -4.23 5.47
C LEU A 260 -27.98 -3.06 6.37
N LEU A 261 -26.72 -2.64 6.24
CA LEU A 261 -26.19 -1.38 6.76
C LEU A 261 -25.86 -0.47 5.57
N VAL A 262 -26.23 0.80 5.68
CA VAL A 262 -25.87 1.84 4.71
C VAL A 262 -24.94 2.81 5.41
N ALA A 263 -23.80 3.09 4.79
CA ALA A 263 -22.80 3.97 5.39
C ALA A 263 -22.11 4.82 4.32
N TYR A 264 -21.66 6.01 4.70
CA TYR A 264 -20.80 6.85 3.88
C TYR A 264 -19.41 6.86 4.50
N SER A 265 -18.37 6.50 3.73
CA SER A 265 -17.01 6.44 4.28
C SER A 265 -16.52 7.78 4.82
N SER A 266 -16.99 8.90 4.25
CA SER A 266 -16.66 10.26 4.69
C SER A 266 -17.18 10.61 6.08
N ASN A 267 -18.19 9.88 6.57
CA ASN A 267 -18.86 10.18 7.84
C ASN A 267 -18.34 9.29 8.98
N LEU A 268 -17.32 8.47 8.73
CA LEU A 268 -16.80 7.49 9.67
C LEU A 268 -15.35 7.80 10.02
N THR A 269 -15.06 7.83 11.31
CA THR A 269 -13.69 7.75 11.83
C THR A 269 -13.02 6.44 11.40
N ILE A 270 -11.69 6.36 11.50
CA ILE A 270 -10.93 5.16 11.13
C ILE A 270 -11.45 3.93 11.91
N CYS A 271 -11.65 4.04 13.22
CA CYS A 271 -12.12 2.91 14.02
C CYS A 271 -13.59 2.54 13.77
N GLU A 272 -14.44 3.49 13.40
CA GLU A 272 -15.80 3.17 12.94
C GLU A 272 -15.77 2.42 11.60
N GLN A 273 -14.84 2.74 10.70
CA GLN A 273 -14.63 1.97 9.47
C GLN A 273 -14.14 0.55 9.78
N VAL A 274 -13.21 0.38 10.72
CA VAL A 274 -12.75 -0.96 11.17
C VAL A 274 -13.92 -1.77 11.73
N LYS A 275 -14.75 -1.16 12.58
CA LYS A 275 -15.94 -1.81 13.16
C LYS A 275 -17.00 -2.14 12.11
N LEU A 276 -17.23 -1.27 11.14
CA LEU A 276 -18.16 -1.54 10.03
C LEU A 276 -17.68 -2.73 9.20
N MET A 277 -16.40 -2.76 8.82
CA MET A 277 -15.84 -3.83 8.01
C MET A 277 -15.80 -5.17 8.76
N SER A 278 -15.53 -5.17 10.07
CA SER A 278 -15.63 -6.40 10.87
C SER A 278 -17.06 -6.95 10.98
N LEU A 279 -18.06 -6.09 10.76
CA LEU A 279 -19.47 -6.47 10.70
C LEU A 279 -19.96 -6.68 9.26
N THR A 280 -19.08 -6.76 8.27
CA THR A 280 -19.48 -6.89 6.86
C THR A 280 -19.07 -8.24 6.27
N ASP A 281 -20.07 -9.00 5.80
CA ASP A 281 -19.92 -10.26 5.08
C ASP A 281 -20.05 -10.05 3.57
N ILE A 282 -20.88 -9.09 3.15
CA ILE A 282 -21.06 -8.67 1.76
C ILE A 282 -20.90 -7.16 1.69
N LEU A 283 -19.83 -6.69 1.05
CA LEU A 283 -19.60 -5.27 0.79
C LEU A 283 -20.05 -4.92 -0.63
N VAL A 284 -20.82 -3.85 -0.73
CA VAL A 284 -21.33 -3.29 -1.97
C VAL A 284 -20.90 -1.83 -2.04
N SER A 285 -20.18 -1.42 -3.09
CA SER A 285 -19.75 -0.02 -3.21
C SER A 285 -19.45 0.37 -4.66
N PRO A 286 -19.62 1.64 -5.04
CA PRO A 286 -18.96 2.19 -6.22
C PRO A 286 -17.44 2.08 -6.14
N HIS A 287 -16.76 1.90 -7.27
CA HIS A 287 -15.31 1.87 -7.32
C HIS A 287 -14.71 3.19 -6.79
N GLY A 288 -13.73 3.09 -5.89
CA GLY A 288 -13.04 4.25 -5.34
C GLY A 288 -12.20 3.97 -4.11
N ALA A 289 -11.38 4.95 -3.71
CA ALA A 289 -10.43 4.79 -2.61
C ALA A 289 -11.07 4.37 -1.27
N GLN A 290 -12.36 4.61 -1.06
CA GLN A 290 -13.08 4.15 0.14
C GLN A 290 -13.12 2.62 0.27
N LEU A 291 -13.03 1.88 -0.85
CA LEU A 291 -12.96 0.42 -0.85
C LEU A 291 -11.63 -0.13 -0.35
N THR A 292 -10.59 0.70 -0.16
CA THR A 292 -9.29 0.23 0.33
C THR A 292 -9.39 -0.48 1.67
N ASN A 293 -10.42 -0.18 2.47
CA ASN A 293 -10.63 -0.80 3.78
C ASN A 293 -11.26 -2.20 3.73
N LEU A 294 -11.54 -2.74 2.54
CA LEU A 294 -12.15 -4.07 2.39
C LEU A 294 -11.34 -5.18 3.08
N PHE A 295 -10.00 -5.05 3.16
CA PHE A 295 -9.17 -6.10 3.78
C PHE A 295 -9.46 -6.29 5.27
N LEU A 296 -10.15 -5.35 5.92
CA LEU A 296 -10.57 -5.42 7.32
C LEU A 296 -11.79 -6.32 7.56
N MET A 297 -12.49 -6.72 6.50
CA MET A 297 -13.53 -7.74 6.54
C MET A 297 -12.92 -9.12 6.79
N ASP A 298 -13.73 -10.06 7.27
CA ASP A 298 -13.28 -11.43 7.48
C ASP A 298 -12.94 -12.14 6.16
N ARG A 299 -12.08 -13.16 6.24
CA ARG A 299 -11.84 -14.05 5.10
C ARG A 299 -13.16 -14.65 4.61
N ASN A 300 -13.23 -14.96 3.32
CA ASN A 300 -14.40 -15.46 2.60
C ASN A 300 -15.58 -14.47 2.46
N SER A 301 -15.51 -13.27 3.04
CA SER A 301 -16.45 -12.21 2.72
C SER A 301 -16.40 -11.86 1.23
N SER A 302 -17.49 -11.26 0.74
CA SER A 302 -17.71 -11.00 -0.68
C SER A 302 -17.77 -9.50 -0.97
N VAL A 303 -17.21 -9.10 -2.12
CA VAL A 303 -17.22 -7.70 -2.59
C VAL A 303 -17.97 -7.63 -3.92
N LEU A 304 -18.90 -6.68 -4.02
CA LEU A 304 -19.63 -6.31 -5.23
C LEU A 304 -19.31 -4.85 -5.55
N GLU A 305 -18.97 -4.60 -6.81
CA GLU A 305 -18.38 -3.32 -7.20
C GLU A 305 -19.09 -2.68 -8.39
N PHE A 306 -19.32 -1.37 -8.31
CA PHE A 306 -20.05 -0.61 -9.32
C PHE A 306 -19.12 0.38 -10.04
N PHE A 307 -19.19 0.41 -11.38
CA PHE A 307 -18.38 1.29 -12.22
C PHE A 307 -19.26 2.19 -13.09
N PRO A 308 -18.96 3.50 -13.17
CA PRO A 308 -19.62 4.36 -14.15
C PRO A 308 -19.16 3.99 -15.56
N LYS A 309 -20.04 4.20 -16.54
CA LYS A 309 -19.84 3.79 -17.94
C LYS A 309 -18.49 4.26 -18.50
N GLY A 310 -18.28 5.58 -18.57
CA GLY A 310 -17.10 6.19 -19.19
C GLY A 310 -15.81 6.15 -18.38
N TRP A 311 -15.77 5.45 -17.23
CA TRP A 311 -14.55 5.35 -16.44
C TRP A 311 -13.64 4.20 -16.89
N LEU A 312 -14.19 3.14 -17.47
CA LEU A 312 -13.43 1.95 -17.88
C LEU A 312 -12.29 2.31 -18.85
N GLU A 313 -12.57 3.20 -19.81
CA GLU A 313 -11.63 3.62 -20.85
C GLU A 313 -10.43 4.38 -20.26
N SER A 314 -10.61 5.07 -19.12
CA SER A 314 -9.53 5.83 -18.45
C SER A 314 -8.93 5.11 -17.23
N ALA A 315 -9.52 4.01 -16.79
CA ALA A 315 -9.17 3.36 -15.53
C ALA A 315 -7.81 2.66 -15.52
N GLY A 316 -7.33 2.25 -16.71
CA GLY A 316 -6.14 1.43 -16.86
C GLY A 316 -6.16 0.21 -15.94
N VAL A 317 -5.02 -0.07 -15.30
CA VAL A 317 -4.86 -1.16 -14.33
C VAL A 317 -5.60 -0.92 -13.01
N GLY A 318 -5.96 0.33 -12.69
CA GLY A 318 -6.60 0.70 -11.43
C GLY A 318 -7.96 0.04 -11.20
N GLN A 319 -8.65 -0.37 -12.27
CA GLN A 319 -9.94 -1.07 -12.18
C GLN A 319 -9.86 -2.42 -11.48
N TYR A 320 -8.68 -3.05 -11.42
CA TYR A 320 -8.50 -4.38 -10.85
C TYR A 320 -8.06 -4.35 -9.39
N VAL A 321 -7.81 -3.17 -8.82
CA VAL A 321 -7.26 -3.01 -7.47
C VAL A 321 -8.08 -3.78 -6.43
N PHE A 322 -9.39 -3.59 -6.38
CA PHE A 322 -10.21 -4.23 -5.35
C PHE A 322 -10.49 -5.71 -5.62
N GLN A 323 -10.35 -6.16 -6.87
CA GLN A 323 -10.30 -7.58 -7.20
C GLN A 323 -9.02 -8.22 -6.66
N TRP A 324 -7.86 -7.58 -6.87
CA TRP A 324 -6.58 -8.03 -6.33
C TRP A 324 -6.59 -8.03 -4.82
N MET A 325 -6.98 -6.92 -4.18
CA MET A 325 -7.05 -6.83 -2.72
C MET A 325 -7.96 -7.90 -2.13
N SER A 326 -9.14 -8.14 -2.73
CA SER A 326 -10.03 -9.22 -2.29
C SER A 326 -9.32 -10.58 -2.36
N SER A 327 -8.62 -10.87 -3.46
CA SER A 327 -7.87 -12.11 -3.61
C SER A 327 -6.72 -12.23 -2.59
N TRP A 328 -5.99 -11.14 -2.39
CA TRP A 328 -4.82 -11.07 -1.51
C TRP A 328 -5.18 -11.14 -0.04
N SER A 329 -6.38 -10.67 0.35
CA SER A 329 -6.86 -10.70 1.74
C SER A 329 -7.75 -11.91 2.05
N GLY A 330 -7.84 -12.90 1.15
CA GLY A 330 -8.59 -14.15 1.36
C GLY A 330 -10.11 -14.01 1.21
N MET A 331 -10.57 -13.01 0.45
CA MET A 331 -11.97 -12.73 0.16
C MET A 331 -12.34 -13.06 -1.29
N LYS A 332 -13.60 -12.82 -1.66
CA LYS A 332 -14.17 -13.13 -2.97
C LYS A 332 -14.70 -11.88 -3.63
N HIS A 333 -14.07 -11.45 -4.71
CA HIS A 333 -14.70 -10.47 -5.61
C HIS A 333 -15.78 -11.20 -6.42
N ARG A 334 -17.04 -10.81 -6.27
CA ARG A 334 -18.21 -11.53 -6.81
C ARG A 334 -18.72 -10.97 -8.13
N GLY A 335 -18.05 -9.94 -8.66
CA GLY A 335 -18.37 -9.37 -9.96
C GLY A 335 -18.48 -7.87 -9.91
N THR A 336 -18.44 -7.29 -11.11
CA THR A 336 -18.54 -5.86 -11.34
C THR A 336 -19.85 -5.59 -12.07
N TRP A 337 -20.57 -4.58 -11.62
CA TRP A 337 -21.67 -4.00 -12.37
C TRP A 337 -21.19 -2.72 -13.04
N ARG A 338 -21.46 -2.59 -14.34
CA ARG A 338 -21.07 -1.42 -15.14
C ARG A 338 -22.31 -0.71 -15.59
N ASP A 339 -22.34 0.61 -15.38
CA ASP A 339 -23.47 1.45 -15.77
C ASP A 339 -23.67 1.39 -17.29
N PRO A 340 -24.79 0.86 -17.80
CA PRO A 340 -25.06 0.83 -19.24
C PRO A 340 -25.46 2.20 -19.78
N ASP A 341 -25.96 3.10 -18.94
CA ASP A 341 -26.64 4.35 -19.31
C ASP A 341 -25.88 5.61 -18.85
N GLY A 342 -24.64 5.45 -18.37
CA GLY A 342 -23.77 6.55 -17.98
C GLY A 342 -23.30 7.42 -19.15
N GLU A 343 -22.70 8.56 -18.83
CA GLU A 343 -22.10 9.45 -19.84
C GLU A 343 -20.96 8.74 -20.59
N ILE A 344 -20.88 9.01 -21.90
CA ILE A 344 -19.84 8.47 -22.76
C ILE A 344 -18.52 9.16 -22.39
N CYS A 345 -17.43 8.39 -22.33
CA CYS A 345 -16.10 8.95 -22.05
C CYS A 345 -15.76 10.05 -23.08
N PRO A 346 -15.40 11.28 -22.66
CA PRO A 346 -15.07 12.37 -23.58
C PRO A 346 -13.75 12.14 -24.33
N TYR A 347 -12.95 11.17 -23.87
CA TYR A 347 -11.68 10.76 -24.49
C TYR A 347 -11.71 9.26 -24.79
N PRO A 348 -12.44 8.79 -25.82
CA PRO A 348 -12.32 7.41 -26.27
C PRO A 348 -10.89 7.19 -26.74
N ASP A 349 -10.16 6.30 -26.07
CA ASP A 349 -8.72 6.16 -26.26
C ASP A 349 -8.38 5.84 -27.74
N LYS A 350 -7.48 6.63 -28.33
CA LYS A 350 -6.87 6.37 -29.66
C LYS A 350 -5.67 5.42 -29.53
N SER A 351 -5.70 4.48 -28.60
CA SER A 351 -4.67 3.46 -28.47
C SER A 351 -5.31 2.07 -28.48
N GLY A 352 -4.99 1.32 -29.54
CA GLY A 352 -5.62 0.05 -29.87
C GLY A 352 -5.27 -1.09 -28.89
N ASN A 353 -6.29 -1.91 -28.62
CA ASN A 353 -6.26 -3.33 -28.30
C ASN A 353 -4.95 -3.92 -27.75
N ARG A 354 -5.01 -4.40 -26.49
CA ARG A 354 -4.66 -5.80 -26.19
C ARG A 354 -5.12 -6.29 -24.80
N TRP A 355 -5.86 -7.40 -24.83
CA TRP A 355 -6.14 -8.40 -23.77
C TRP A 355 -7.21 -8.12 -22.70
N SER A 356 -8.36 -8.80 -22.84
CA SER A 356 -8.82 -9.87 -21.93
C SER A 356 -10.18 -10.41 -22.41
N ASP A 357 -10.15 -11.54 -23.12
CA ASP A 357 -11.33 -12.22 -23.67
C ASP A 357 -11.81 -13.39 -22.77
N ASP A 358 -11.51 -13.37 -21.47
CA ASP A 358 -11.62 -14.57 -20.62
C ASP A 358 -12.73 -14.58 -19.55
N LEU A 359 -13.76 -13.73 -19.67
CA LEU A 359 -14.83 -13.64 -18.65
C LEU A 359 -16.26 -13.94 -19.15
N LYS A 360 -16.42 -14.66 -20.27
CA LYS A 360 -17.75 -15.09 -20.75
C LYS A 360 -18.36 -16.29 -20.00
N ARG A 361 -17.80 -16.77 -18.88
CA ARG A 361 -18.31 -17.95 -18.15
C ARG A 361 -18.49 -17.74 -16.65
N THR A 362 -19.43 -16.90 -16.25
CA THR A 362 -20.08 -17.01 -14.92
C THR A 362 -21.48 -16.37 -14.98
N SER A 363 -22.38 -17.02 -15.72
CA SER A 363 -23.81 -16.79 -15.58
C SER A 363 -24.28 -17.49 -14.31
N LEU A 364 -24.43 -16.78 -13.20
CA LEU A 364 -25.32 -17.09 -12.08
C LEU A 364 -25.27 -15.91 -11.10
N LEU A 365 -26.43 -15.29 -10.86
CA LEU A 365 -26.66 -14.04 -10.10
C LEU A 365 -26.54 -12.74 -10.91
N ARG A 366 -27.44 -12.54 -11.87
CA ARG A 366 -27.87 -11.20 -12.29
C ARG A 366 -29.13 -10.84 -11.49
N PRO A 367 -29.07 -9.97 -10.46
CA PRO A 367 -30.27 -9.28 -10.02
C PRO A 367 -30.76 -8.41 -11.19
N ASN A 368 -32.07 -8.27 -11.36
CA ASN A 368 -32.64 -7.31 -12.34
C ASN A 368 -32.32 -5.87 -11.89
N ILE A 369 -31.15 -5.38 -12.28
CA ILE A 369 -30.63 -4.01 -12.03
C ILE A 369 -31.00 -3.06 -13.20
N GLU A 370 -31.94 -3.45 -14.07
CA GLU A 370 -32.17 -2.76 -15.35
C GLU A 370 -32.88 -1.40 -15.23
N ASN A 371 -33.42 -1.04 -14.06
CA ASN A 371 -34.12 0.24 -13.90
C ASN A 371 -33.76 0.92 -12.58
N GLY A 372 -32.79 1.84 -12.61
CA GLY A 372 -32.63 2.86 -11.55
C GLY A 372 -31.25 3.05 -10.94
N VAL A 373 -30.24 2.26 -11.34
CA VAL A 373 -28.86 2.50 -10.90
C VAL A 373 -28.16 3.34 -11.96
N LYS A 374 -27.84 4.58 -11.63
CA LYS A 374 -26.96 5.45 -12.44
C LYS A 374 -25.87 5.98 -11.54
N LEU A 375 -24.64 6.04 -12.03
CA LEU A 375 -23.54 6.69 -11.34
C LEU A 375 -23.35 8.12 -11.86
N ALA A 376 -23.03 9.04 -10.95
CA ALA A 376 -22.77 10.44 -11.20
C ALA A 376 -21.34 10.67 -11.68
#